data_AF-A0A9E2XJ31-F1
#
_entry.id   AF-A0A9E2XJ31-F1
#
_cell.length_a   1.000
_cell.length_b   1.000
_cell.length_c   1.000
_cell.angle_alpha   90.00
_cell.angle_beta   90.00
_cell.angle_gamma   90.00
#
_symmetry.space_group_name_H-M   'P 1'
#
loop_
_entity.id
_entity.type
_entity.pdbx_description
1 polymer ?
#
loop_
_entity_poly.entity_id
_entity_poly.type
_entity_poly.pdbx_seq_one_letter_code
_entity_poly.pdbx_strand_id
1 'polypeptide(L)'
;MSWLTRSFGANRRLAKALTAWNAGDWTGALDIWAPLAQRGNARAQSNMGAAFLHGRGVEREPDKAVQWLTLAARQGDAGGQHNLALCYAEGWGVAQNHAEAARWYEKAAGQGDVEATARLGDLHHEALGLPR
;
A
#
# COMPACT_ATOMS: atom_id res chain seq x y z
N MET A 1 -12.19 30.58 -8.32
CA MET A 1 -12.16 29.49 -9.33
C MET A 1 -11.08 28.50 -8.93
N SER A 2 -11.23 27.19 -8.70
CA SER A 2 -12.34 26.28 -8.42
C SER A 2 -11.66 25.09 -7.73
N TRP A 3 -11.87 24.91 -6.42
CA TRP A 3 -11.31 23.74 -5.69
C TRP A 3 -12.04 22.44 -6.06
N LEU A 4 -13.25 22.55 -6.64
CA LEU A 4 -14.11 21.42 -6.96
C LEU A 4 -13.71 20.70 -8.25
N THR A 5 -13.24 21.38 -9.30
CA THR A 5 -12.89 20.71 -10.57
C THR A 5 -11.60 19.88 -10.51
N ARG A 6 -10.70 20.17 -9.55
CA ARG A 6 -9.40 19.49 -9.43
C ARG A 6 -9.51 18.10 -8.79
N SER A 7 -10.46 17.88 -7.86
CA SER A 7 -10.65 16.59 -7.19
C SER A 7 -11.29 15.53 -8.11
N PHE A 8 -12.29 15.92 -8.91
CA PHE A 8 -12.92 15.04 -9.90
C PHE A 8 -11.93 14.52 -10.95
N GLY A 9 -11.01 15.37 -11.40
CA GLY A 9 -9.97 14.99 -12.36
C GLY A 9 -8.98 13.96 -11.81
N ALA A 10 -8.57 14.09 -10.55
CA ALA A 10 -7.67 13.13 -9.89
C ALA A 10 -8.34 11.77 -9.69
N ASN A 11 -9.60 11.75 -9.25
CA ASN A 11 -10.37 10.50 -9.08
C ASN A 11 -10.56 9.75 -10.40
N ARG A 12 -10.84 10.46 -11.50
CA ARG A 12 -10.94 9.83 -12.84
C ARG A 12 -9.62 9.24 -13.32
N ARG A 13 -8.49 9.89 -13.03
CA ARG A 13 -7.16 9.37 -13.37
C ARG A 13 -6.82 8.13 -12.57
N LEU A 14 -7.11 8.12 -11.27
CA LEU A 14 -6.93 6.93 -10.42
C LEU A 14 -7.74 5.74 -10.92
N ALA A 15 -9.00 5.96 -11.31
CA ALA A 15 -9.84 4.91 -11.87
C ALA A 15 -9.26 4.37 -13.19
N LYS A 16 -8.81 5.23 -14.10
CA LYS A 16 -8.16 4.82 -15.35
C LYS A 16 -6.91 3.96 -15.10
N ALA A 17 -6.06 4.40 -14.17
CA ALA A 17 -4.86 3.66 -13.79
C ALA A 17 -5.20 2.28 -13.21
N LEU A 18 -6.24 2.19 -12.37
CA LEU A 18 -6.71 0.91 -11.84
C LEU A 18 -7.25 -0.01 -12.94
N THR A 19 -7.96 0.53 -13.93
CA THR A 19 -8.40 -0.24 -15.11
C THR A 19 -7.21 -0.79 -15.89
N ALA A 20 -6.19 0.04 -16.17
CA ALA A 20 -4.98 -0.38 -16.86
C ALA A 20 -4.25 -1.49 -16.07
N TRP A 21 -4.11 -1.31 -14.76
CA TRP A 21 -3.51 -2.30 -13.87
C TRP A 21 -4.21 -3.65 -13.91
N ASN A 22 -5.55 -3.65 -13.81
CA ASN A 22 -6.36 -4.87 -13.87
C ASN A 22 -6.33 -5.53 -15.25
N ALA A 23 -6.04 -4.77 -16.30
CA ALA A 23 -5.85 -5.27 -17.66
C ALA A 23 -4.43 -5.82 -17.92
N GLY A 24 -3.53 -5.77 -16.93
CA GLY A 24 -2.13 -6.18 -17.09
C GLY A 24 -1.21 -5.10 -17.66
N ASP A 25 -1.73 -3.91 -17.98
CA ASP A 25 -0.93 -2.74 -18.39
C ASP A 25 -0.39 -2.03 -17.14
N TRP A 26 0.57 -2.68 -16.48
CA TRP A 26 1.16 -2.18 -15.24
C TRP A 26 1.97 -0.91 -15.49
N THR A 27 2.72 -0.82 -16.59
CA THR A 27 3.51 0.38 -16.94
C THR A 27 2.60 1.57 -17.20
N GLY A 28 1.50 1.40 -17.97
CA GLY A 28 0.53 2.46 -18.21
C GLY A 28 -0.20 2.91 -16.93
N ALA A 29 -0.45 2.00 -16.00
CA ALA A 29 -1.00 2.36 -14.68
C ALA A 29 0.00 3.22 -13.88
N LEU A 30 1.28 2.85 -13.88
CA LEU A 30 2.34 3.56 -13.17
C LEU A 30 2.58 4.96 -13.72
N ASP A 31 2.54 5.14 -15.05
CA ASP A 31 2.65 6.46 -15.69
C ASP A 31 1.58 7.43 -15.21
N ILE A 32 0.39 6.91 -14.86
CA ILE A 32 -0.70 7.72 -14.31
C ILE A 32 -0.53 7.94 -12.81
N TRP A 33 -0.14 6.92 -12.04
CA TRP A 33 0.02 7.02 -10.59
C TRP A 33 1.22 7.84 -10.17
N ALA A 34 2.38 7.72 -10.84
CA ALA A 34 3.61 8.41 -10.47
C ALA A 34 3.45 9.92 -10.24
N PRO A 35 2.89 10.72 -11.17
CA PRO A 35 2.70 12.16 -10.94
C PRO A 35 1.65 12.47 -9.86
N LEU A 36 0.70 11.56 -9.58
CA LEU A 36 -0.27 11.73 -8.49
C LEU A 36 0.38 11.42 -7.14
N ALA A 37 1.20 10.38 -7.07
CA ALA A 37 1.93 9.96 -5.88
C ALA A 37 2.93 11.04 -5.44
N GLN A 38 3.65 11.64 -6.40
CA GLN A 38 4.54 12.79 -6.17
C GLN A 38 3.79 14.02 -5.61
N ARG A 39 2.50 14.16 -5.92
CA ARG A 39 1.64 15.25 -5.39
C ARG A 39 0.96 14.91 -4.07
N GLY A 40 1.34 13.81 -3.43
CA GLY A 40 0.79 13.43 -2.13
C GLY A 40 -0.53 12.66 -2.20
N ASN A 41 -0.95 12.14 -3.35
CA ASN A 41 -2.16 11.32 -3.37
C ASN A 41 -1.89 9.96 -2.71
N ALA A 42 -2.44 9.74 -1.51
CA ALA A 42 -2.20 8.55 -0.70
C ALA A 42 -2.46 7.23 -1.46
N ARG A 43 -3.59 7.11 -2.17
CA ARG A 43 -3.91 5.90 -2.95
C ARG A 43 -2.91 5.63 -4.06
N ALA A 44 -2.47 6.68 -4.77
CA ALA A 44 -1.42 6.54 -5.79
C ALA A 44 -0.09 6.11 -5.15
N GLN A 45 0.26 6.66 -3.98
CA GLN A 45 1.46 6.24 -3.25
C GLN A 45 1.38 4.77 -2.82
N SER A 46 0.23 4.30 -2.30
CA SER A 46 0.01 2.89 -1.99
C SER A 46 0.20 1.99 -3.20
N ASN A 47 -0.36 2.38 -4.35
CA ASN A 47 -0.24 1.61 -5.59
C ASN A 47 1.20 1.58 -6.12
N MET A 48 1.92 2.72 -6.08
CA MET A 48 3.35 2.76 -6.42
C MET A 48 4.16 1.86 -5.47
N GLY A 49 3.87 1.90 -4.17
CA GLY A 49 4.50 1.05 -3.18
C GLY A 49 4.29 -0.44 -3.47
N ALA A 50 3.05 -0.85 -3.73
CA ALA A 50 2.71 -2.23 -4.10
C ALA A 50 3.40 -2.68 -5.41
N ALA A 51 3.53 -1.78 -6.39
CA ALA A 51 4.22 -2.08 -7.64
C ALA A 51 5.71 -2.38 -7.42
N PHE A 52 6.42 -1.56 -6.62
CA PHE A 52 7.80 -1.83 -6.25
C PHE A 52 7.94 -3.07 -5.36
N LEU A 53 6.96 -3.35 -4.48
CA LEU A 53 7.01 -4.51 -3.59
C LEU A 53 6.94 -5.84 -4.36
N HIS A 54 6.11 -5.88 -5.39
CA HIS A 54 5.83 -7.08 -6.19
C HIS A 54 6.51 -7.10 -7.57
N GLY A 55 7.26 -6.05 -7.93
CA GLY A 55 7.94 -5.95 -9.24
C GLY A 55 6.97 -5.88 -10.43
N ARG A 56 5.82 -5.21 -10.27
CA ARG A 56 4.78 -5.14 -11.31
C ARG A 56 4.94 -3.88 -12.14
N GLY A 57 5.42 -4.03 -13.38
CA GLY A 57 5.68 -2.91 -14.29
C GLY A 57 6.93 -2.09 -13.97
N VAL A 58 7.64 -2.44 -12.88
CA VAL A 58 8.91 -1.87 -12.42
C VAL A 58 9.76 -2.99 -11.82
N GLU A 59 11.06 -2.77 -11.71
CA GLU A 59 11.94 -3.65 -10.94
C GLU A 59 11.50 -3.70 -9.48
N ARG A 60 11.63 -4.87 -8.85
CA ARG A 60 11.26 -5.05 -7.45
C ARG A 60 12.28 -4.36 -6.56
N GLU A 61 11.85 -3.31 -5.86
CA GLU A 61 12.68 -2.48 -4.97
C GLU A 61 11.97 -2.34 -3.60
N PRO A 62 12.12 -3.30 -2.67
CA PRO A 62 11.40 -3.28 -1.40
C PRO A 62 11.65 -2.05 -0.53
N ASP A 63 12.88 -1.53 -0.50
CA ASP A 63 13.22 -0.30 0.25
C ASP A 63 12.41 0.91 -0.25
N LYS A 64 12.25 1.01 -1.57
CA LYS A 64 11.47 2.06 -2.23
C LYS A 64 9.97 1.85 -2.04
N ALA A 65 9.53 0.59 -2.02
CA ALA A 65 8.15 0.25 -1.67
C ALA A 65 7.81 0.78 -0.26
N VAL A 66 8.64 0.49 0.74
CA VAL A 66 8.47 0.96 2.12
C VAL A 66 8.36 2.47 2.19
N GLN A 67 9.18 3.21 1.45
CA GLN A 67 9.11 4.68 1.42
C GLN A 67 7.74 5.17 0.96
N TRP A 68 7.23 4.65 -0.17
CA TRP A 68 5.92 5.03 -0.69
C TRP A 68 4.77 4.58 0.22
N LEU A 69 4.83 3.35 0.72
CA LEU A 69 3.83 2.79 1.62
C LEU A 69 3.77 3.56 2.94
N THR A 70 4.91 4.01 3.46
CA THR A 70 4.98 4.86 4.67
C THR A 70 4.28 6.19 4.44
N LEU A 71 4.48 6.84 3.29
CA LEU A 71 3.80 8.09 2.94
C LEU A 71 2.28 7.90 2.88
N ALA A 72 1.81 6.82 2.27
CA ALA A 72 0.39 6.53 2.16
C ALA A 72 -0.24 6.14 3.52
N ALA A 73 0.44 5.27 4.28
CA ALA A 73 -0.03 4.78 5.56
C ALA A 73 -0.19 5.89 6.60
N ARG A 74 0.73 6.87 6.60
CA ARG A 74 0.65 8.08 7.44
C ARG A 74 -0.54 8.98 7.12
N GLN A 75 -1.07 8.89 5.89
CA GLN A 75 -2.27 9.60 5.47
C GLN A 75 -3.56 8.81 5.71
N GLY A 76 -3.47 7.62 6.31
CA GLY A 76 -4.62 6.79 6.61
C GLY A 76 -5.02 5.83 5.49
N ASP A 77 -4.29 5.73 4.38
CA ASP A 77 -4.65 4.81 3.30
C ASP A 77 -4.54 3.35 3.76
N ALA A 78 -5.66 2.63 3.78
CA ALA A 78 -5.74 1.26 4.28
C ALA A 78 -4.81 0.29 3.52
N GLY A 79 -4.72 0.41 2.19
CA GLY A 79 -3.82 -0.43 1.39
C GLY A 79 -2.34 -0.12 1.65
N GLY A 80 -2.02 1.15 1.92
CA GLY A 80 -0.69 1.58 2.35
C GLY A 80 -0.32 1.00 3.71
N GLN A 81 -1.25 1.04 4.67
CA GLN A 81 -1.08 0.46 6.00
C GLN A 81 -0.91 -1.06 5.93
N HIS A 82 -1.77 -1.76 5.19
CA HIS A 82 -1.66 -3.20 4.98
C HIS A 82 -0.30 -3.60 4.43
N ASN A 83 0.11 -3.01 3.31
CA ASN A 83 1.35 -3.40 2.65
C ASN A 83 2.59 -2.99 3.46
N LEU A 84 2.54 -1.89 4.22
CA LEU A 84 3.61 -1.54 5.15
C LEU A 84 3.70 -2.54 6.30
N ALA A 85 2.55 -2.98 6.83
CA ALA A 85 2.50 -4.03 7.84
C ALA A 85 3.14 -5.32 7.32
N LEU A 86 2.82 -5.72 6.08
CA LEU A 86 3.43 -6.87 5.43
C LEU A 86 4.95 -6.72 5.30
N CYS A 87 5.45 -5.52 4.94
CA CYS A 87 6.88 -5.27 4.87
C CYS A 87 7.57 -5.47 6.23
N TYR A 88 6.98 -5.01 7.33
CA TYR A 88 7.49 -5.27 8.67
C TYR A 88 7.33 -6.72 9.11
N ALA A 89 6.25 -7.40 8.72
CA ALA A 89 6.02 -8.81 9.06
C ALA A 89 7.06 -9.73 8.41
N GLU A 90 7.42 -9.45 7.16
CA GLU A 90 8.32 -10.28 6.34
C GLU A 90 9.76 -9.76 6.29
N GLY A 91 10.02 -8.58 6.84
CA GLY A 91 11.34 -7.92 6.75
C GLY A 91 11.70 -7.48 5.33
N TRP A 92 10.72 -7.05 4.53
CA TRP A 92 10.94 -6.60 3.15
C TRP A 92 11.24 -5.11 3.10
N GLY A 93 12.50 -4.78 2.81
CA GLY A 93 12.97 -3.39 2.71
C GLY A 93 13.04 -2.64 4.06
N VAL A 94 12.76 -3.36 5.15
CA VAL A 94 12.89 -2.93 6.55
C VAL A 94 13.29 -4.14 7.39
N ALA A 95 13.85 -3.90 8.57
CA ALA A 95 14.04 -4.97 9.53
C ALA A 95 12.68 -5.55 9.95
N GLN A 96 12.61 -6.88 10.05
CA GLN A 96 11.41 -7.56 10.52
C GLN A 96 11.04 -7.07 11.92
N ASN A 97 9.76 -6.74 12.10
CA ASN A 97 9.22 -6.26 13.36
C ASN A 97 7.71 -6.54 13.44
N HIS A 98 7.36 -7.66 14.07
CA HIS A 98 5.97 -8.09 14.24
C HIS A 98 5.11 -7.09 15.04
N ALA A 99 5.71 -6.35 15.99
CA ALA A 99 4.97 -5.35 16.77
C ALA A 99 4.59 -4.14 15.91
N GLU A 100 5.49 -3.67 15.03
CA GLU A 100 5.14 -2.63 14.06
C GLU A 100 4.17 -3.15 13.00
N ALA A 101 4.33 -4.38 12.52
CA ALA A 101 3.38 -5.00 11.60
C ALA A 101 1.96 -5.04 12.20
N ALA A 102 1.81 -5.49 13.44
CA ALA A 102 0.53 -5.52 14.13
C ALA A 102 -0.11 -4.13 14.22
N ARG A 103 0.66 -3.10 14.62
CA ARG A 103 0.15 -1.72 14.68
C ARG A 103 -0.40 -1.20 13.35
N TRP A 104 0.23 -1.57 12.23
CA TRP A 104 -0.22 -1.14 10.91
C TRP A 104 -1.41 -1.97 10.42
N TYR A 105 -1.42 -3.29 10.66
CA TYR A 105 -2.58 -4.13 10.34
C TYR A 105 -3.81 -3.76 11.17
N GLU A 106 -3.68 -3.39 12.45
CA GLU A 106 -4.80 -2.92 13.28
C GLU A 106 -5.48 -1.69 12.67
N LYS A 107 -4.69 -0.74 12.16
CA LYS A 107 -5.23 0.44 11.48
C LYS A 107 -5.94 0.10 10.18
N ALA A 108 -5.40 -0.83 9.39
CA ALA A 108 -6.04 -1.29 8.17
C ALA A 108 -7.35 -2.05 8.47
N ALA A 109 -7.33 -2.94 9.47
CA ALA A 109 -8.49 -3.70 9.94
C ALA A 109 -9.59 -2.78 10.48
N GLY A 110 -9.24 -1.72 11.21
CA GLY A 110 -10.19 -0.69 11.65
C GLY A 110 -10.89 0.05 10.51
N GLN A 111 -10.38 -0.05 9.28
CA GLN A 111 -10.99 0.50 8.07
C GLN A 111 -11.72 -0.56 7.22
N GLY A 112 -11.88 -1.78 7.75
CA GLY A 112 -12.59 -2.88 7.09
C GLY A 112 -11.71 -3.78 6.23
N ASP A 113 -10.37 -3.69 6.34
CA ASP A 113 -9.48 -4.66 5.71
C ASP A 113 -9.56 -6.02 6.44
N VAL A 114 -10.32 -6.94 5.85
CA VAL A 114 -10.53 -8.28 6.40
C VAL A 114 -9.24 -9.11 6.36
N GLU A 115 -8.40 -8.92 5.35
CA GLU A 115 -7.12 -9.64 5.28
C GLU A 115 -6.17 -9.17 6.38
N ALA A 116 -6.13 -7.87 6.67
CA ALA A 116 -5.36 -7.35 7.79
C ALA A 116 -5.78 -7.97 9.14
N THR A 117 -7.08 -8.24 9.33
CA THR A 117 -7.57 -8.94 10.53
C THR A 117 -7.02 -10.37 10.63
N ALA A 118 -7.00 -11.09 9.51
CA ALA A 118 -6.44 -12.45 9.48
C ALA A 118 -4.94 -12.44 9.78
N ARG A 119 -4.19 -11.51 9.17
CA ARG A 119 -2.75 -11.35 9.38
C ARG A 119 -2.39 -11.01 10.84
N LEU A 120 -3.24 -10.25 11.54
CA LEU A 120 -3.09 -10.02 12.99
C LEU A 120 -3.21 -11.30 13.80
N GLY A 121 -4.19 -12.16 13.46
CA GLY A 121 -4.35 -13.46 14.08
C GLY A 121 -3.07 -14.31 13.93
N ASP A 122 -2.53 -14.37 12.71
CA ASP A 122 -1.30 -15.10 12.41
C ASP A 122 -0.10 -14.58 13.22
N LEU A 123 0.08 -13.25 13.27
CA LEU A 123 1.17 -12.63 14.04
C LEU A 123 1.07 -12.92 15.54
N HIS A 124 -0.14 -12.93 16.11
CA HIS A 124 -0.33 -13.27 17.52
C HIS A 124 -0.02 -14.74 17.81
N HIS A 125 -0.37 -15.65 16.91
CA HIS A 125 -0.01 -17.07 17.05
C HIS A 125 1.50 -17.27 16.98
N GLU A 126 2.18 -16.60 16.05
CA GLU A 126 3.65 -16.66 15.91
C GLU A 126 4.38 -16.08 17.13
N ALA A 127 3.93 -14.93 17.64
CA ALA A 127 4.51 -14.30 18.82
C ALA A 127 4.34 -15.15 20.10
N LEU A 128 3.31 -15.99 20.16
CA LEU A 128 3.03 -16.91 21.26
C LEU A 128 3.59 -18.33 21.02
N GLY A 129 4.16 -18.61 19.84
CA GLY A 129 4.65 -19.94 19.47
C GLY A 129 3.55 -21.00 19.29
N LEU A 130 2.32 -20.58 18.98
CA LEU A 130 1.18 -21.46 18.78
C LEU A 130 1.09 -21.94 17.32
N PRO A 131 0.71 -23.20 17.07
CA PRO A 131 0.53 -23.70 15.70
C PRO A 131 -0.71 -23.07 15.04
N ARG A 132 -0.63 -22.91 13.70
CA ARG A 132 -1.71 -22.39 12.85
C ARG A 132 -2.81 -23.41 12.62
#